data_AF-A0A7X3L453-F1
#
_entry.id   AF-A0A7X3L453-F1
#
_cell.length_a   1.000
_cell.length_b   1.000
_cell.length_c   1.000
_cell.angle_alpha   90.00
_cell.angle_beta   90.00
_cell.angle_gamma   90.00
#
_symmetry.space_group_name_H-M   'P 1'
#
loop_
_entity.id
_entity.type
_entity.pdbx_description
1 polymer ?
#
loop_
_entity_poly.entity_id
_entity_poly.type
_entity_poly.pdbx_seq_one_letter_code
_entity_poly.pdbx_strand_id
1 'polypeptide(L)'
;MPLFNVDIVYRAVIQADTPQAACVVAVQERLNIEGDSMEPRIELAGRVRAPSDLEDGWTEADTPYGGDGAASIRQLLLADAAPERDPLTMDMFEEQA
;
A
#
# COMPACT_ATOMS: atom_id res chain seq x y z
N MET A 1 1.41 12.31 5.08
CA MET A 1 0.48 11.94 3.98
C MET A 1 0.09 10.50 4.22
N PRO A 2 -1.20 10.15 4.26
CA PRO A 2 -1.64 8.79 4.57
C PRO A 2 -1.29 7.80 3.46
N LEU A 3 -1.00 6.55 3.84
CA LEU A 3 -0.78 5.42 2.94
C LEU A 3 -2.02 4.54 2.85
N PHE A 4 -2.24 3.92 1.70
CA PHE A 4 -3.42 3.07 1.44
C PHE A 4 -3.04 1.83 0.64
N ASN A 5 -3.72 0.72 0.93
CA ASN A 5 -3.75 -0.45 0.07
C ASN A 5 -4.82 -0.24 -0.99
N VAL A 6 -4.48 -0.53 -2.25
CA VAL A 6 -5.39 -0.45 -3.39
C VAL A 6 -5.28 -1.74 -4.18
N ASP A 7 -6.41 -2.43 -4.33
CA ASP A 7 -6.50 -3.63 -5.14
C ASP A 7 -6.73 -3.24 -6.60
N ILE A 8 -5.92 -3.82 -7.49
CA ILE A 8 -6.08 -3.69 -8.95
C ILE A 8 -6.37 -5.08 -9.49
N VAL A 9 -7.64 -5.32 -9.85
CA VAL A 9 -8.12 -6.65 -10.25
C VAL A 9 -8.42 -6.68 -11.73
N TYR A 10 -7.70 -7.53 -12.46
CA TYR A 10 -7.94 -7.84 -13.86
C TYR A 10 -8.78 -9.10 -14.00
N ARG A 11 -9.69 -9.12 -14.97
CA ARG A 11 -10.46 -10.31 -15.34
C ARG A 11 -10.18 -10.68 -16.79
N ALA A 12 -9.61 -11.87 -16.99
CA ALA A 12 -9.37 -12.43 -18.31
C ALA A 12 -10.26 -13.66 -18.55
N VAL A 13 -10.65 -13.87 -19.80
CA VAL A 13 -11.27 -15.12 -20.26
C VAL A 13 -10.17 -15.96 -20.90
N ILE A 14 -9.94 -17.16 -20.37
CA ILE A 14 -8.80 -18.01 -20.77
C ILE A 14 -9.33 -19.35 -21.27
N GLN A 15 -8.86 -19.75 -22.46
CA GLN A 15 -9.10 -21.09 -22.97
C GLN A 15 -8.02 -22.04 -22.44
N ALA A 16 -8.44 -23.13 -21.78
CA ALA A 16 -7.53 -24.17 -21.30
C ALA A 16 -8.28 -25.49 -21.08
N ASP A 17 -7.54 -26.61 -21.06
CA ASP A 17 -8.11 -27.94 -20.85
C ASP A 17 -8.52 -28.21 -19.40
N THR A 18 -7.91 -27.50 -18.44
CA THR A 18 -8.18 -27.63 -17.01
C THR A 18 -8.15 -26.28 -16.30
N PRO A 19 -8.82 -26.14 -15.13
CA PRO A 19 -8.73 -24.93 -14.32
C PRO A 19 -7.30 -24.55 -13.93
N GLN A 20 -6.45 -25.52 -13.62
CA GLN A 20 -5.05 -25.29 -13.27
C GLN A 20 -4.25 -24.76 -14.47
N ALA A 21 -4.48 -25.32 -15.65
CA ALA A 21 -3.86 -24.83 -16.88
C ALA A 21 -4.28 -23.39 -17.20
N ALA A 22 -5.55 -23.02 -16.94
CA ALA A 22 -6.01 -21.63 -17.10
C ALA A 22 -5.23 -20.66 -16.20
N CYS A 23 -4.94 -21.03 -14.94
CA CYS A 23 -4.13 -20.20 -14.04
C CYS A 23 -2.68 -20.09 -14.52
N VAL A 24 -2.09 -21.16 -15.05
CA VAL A 24 -0.72 -21.11 -15.61
C VAL A 24 -0.66 -20.16 -16.81
N VAL A 25 -1.63 -20.24 -17.72
CA VAL A 25 -1.74 -19.32 -18.86
C VAL A 25 -1.93 -17.88 -18.37
N ALA A 26 -2.74 -17.65 -17.34
CA ALA A 26 -2.93 -16.31 -16.76
C ALA A 26 -1.62 -15.69 -16.27
N VAL A 27 -0.75 -16.49 -15.63
CA VAL A 27 0.57 -16.04 -15.16
C VAL A 27 1.50 -15.74 -16.33
N GLN A 28 1.50 -16.60 -17.36
CA GLN A 28 2.34 -16.43 -18.55
C GLN A 28 1.95 -15.20 -19.39
N GLU A 29 0.65 -14.97 -19.52
CA GLU A 29 0.06 -13.89 -20.33
C GLU A 29 -0.24 -12.62 -19.52
N ARG A 30 0.27 -12.51 -18.28
CA ARG A 30 -0.08 -11.43 -17.35
C ARG A 30 0.05 -10.03 -17.97
N LEU A 31 1.17 -9.75 -18.65
CA LEU A 31 1.41 -8.44 -19.28
C LEU A 31 0.40 -8.13 -20.39
N ASN A 32 -0.01 -9.13 -21.16
CA ASN A 32 -1.03 -8.97 -22.21
C ASN A 32 -2.41 -8.77 -21.60
N ILE A 33 -2.74 -9.50 -20.53
CA ILE A 33 -3.99 -9.30 -19.77
C ILE A 33 -4.07 -7.88 -19.21
N GLU A 34 -2.98 -7.38 -18.60
CA GLU A 34 -2.90 -6.02 -18.08
C GLU A 34 -3.04 -4.96 -19.19
N GLY A 35 -2.49 -5.21 -20.38
CA GLY A 35 -2.55 -4.30 -21.53
C GLY A 35 -3.89 -4.31 -22.27
N ASP A 36 -4.52 -5.47 -22.43
CA ASP A 36 -5.78 -5.64 -23.17
C ASP A 36 -7.01 -5.27 -22.31
N SER A 37 -6.91 -5.42 -21.00
CA SER A 37 -7.98 -5.07 -20.08
C SER A 37 -8.05 -3.55 -19.90
N MET A 38 -8.90 -2.92 -20.71
CA MET A 38 -9.07 -1.47 -20.74
C MET A 38 -9.53 -0.86 -19.41
N GLU A 39 -10.19 -1.64 -18.54
CA GLU A 39 -10.75 -1.16 -17.27
C GLU A 39 -10.55 -2.22 -16.17
N PRO A 40 -9.40 -2.22 -15.49
CA PRO A 40 -9.28 -3.00 -14.25
C PRO A 40 -10.27 -2.48 -13.21
N ARG A 41 -10.72 -3.38 -12.36
CA ARG A 41 -11.46 -2.97 -11.17
C ARG A 41 -10.47 -2.48 -10.13
N ILE A 42 -10.60 -1.22 -9.74
CA ILE A 42 -9.74 -0.56 -8.75
C ILE A 42 -10.55 -0.33 -7.48
N GLU A 43 -10.11 -0.91 -6.37
CA GLU A 43 -10.83 -0.86 -5.08
C GLU A 43 -9.89 -0.44 -3.95
N LEU A 44 -10.38 0.42 -3.05
CA LEU A 44 -9.64 0.80 -1.85
C LEU A 44 -9.73 -0.34 -0.83
N ALA A 45 -8.63 -1.05 -0.61
CA ALA A 45 -8.55 -2.18 0.32
C ALA A 45 -8.40 -1.73 1.78
N GLY A 46 -7.79 -0.57 2.02
CA GLY A 46 -7.69 -0.02 3.37
C GLY A 46 -6.64 1.06 3.54
N ARG A 47 -6.54 1.60 4.75
CA ARG A 47 -5.47 2.54 5.13
C ARG A 47 -4.35 1.77 5.82
N VAL A 48 -3.11 2.04 5.43
CA VAL A 48 -1.91 1.53 6.10
C VAL A 48 -1.54 2.50 7.22
N ARG A 49 -1.62 2.05 8.47
CA ARG A 49 -1.26 2.81 9.67
C ARG A 49 -0.04 2.20 10.38
N ALA A 50 0.19 0.92 10.18
CA ALA A 50 1.30 0.19 10.74
C ALA A 50 1.84 -0.84 9.72
N PRO A 51 3.06 -1.36 9.93
CA PRO A 51 3.62 -2.43 9.09
C PRO A 51 2.75 -3.68 8.99
N SER A 52 1.96 -3.98 10.02
CA SER A 52 1.02 -5.10 10.05
C SER A 52 -0.14 -4.96 9.06
N ASP A 53 -0.36 -3.77 8.53
CA ASP A 53 -1.42 -3.48 7.56
C ASP A 53 -0.95 -3.70 6.11
N LEU A 54 0.32 -4.07 5.89
CA LEU A 54 0.85 -4.39 4.57
C LEU A 54 0.51 -5.84 4.19
N GLU A 55 -0.01 -6.02 2.97
CA GLU A 55 -0.46 -7.30 2.44
C GLU A 55 0.28 -7.66 1.13
N ASP A 56 0.04 -8.86 0.61
CA ASP A 56 0.48 -9.29 -0.73
C ASP A 56 1.97 -9.11 -1.07
N GLY A 57 2.83 -9.28 -0.05
CA GLY A 57 4.29 -9.24 -0.21
C GLY A 57 4.92 -7.86 -0.09
N TRP A 58 4.14 -6.84 0.24
CA TRP A 58 4.66 -5.51 0.57
C TRP A 58 5.37 -5.51 1.92
N THR A 59 6.44 -4.74 2.01
CA THR A 59 7.26 -4.58 3.21
C THR A 59 7.52 -3.10 3.49
N GLU A 60 7.93 -2.79 4.70
CA GLU A 60 8.21 -1.41 5.08
C GLU A 60 9.44 -0.81 4.36
N ALA A 61 10.27 -1.65 3.74
CA ALA A 61 11.43 -1.24 2.97
C ALA A 61 11.05 -0.75 1.56
N ASP A 62 9.85 -1.09 1.09
CA ASP A 62 9.40 -0.72 -0.24
C ASP A 62 9.05 0.77 -0.34
N THR A 63 9.09 1.30 -1.56
CA THR A 63 8.71 2.68 -1.88
C THR A 63 7.28 2.68 -2.43
N PRO A 64 6.34 3.43 -1.83
CA PRO A 64 4.96 3.43 -2.31
C PRO A 64 4.83 4.22 -3.61
N TYR A 65 3.89 3.79 -4.45
CA TYR A 65 3.52 4.55 -5.66
C TYR A 65 2.84 5.88 -5.32
N GLY A 66 3.10 6.91 -6.11
CA GLY A 66 2.54 8.26 -5.92
C GLY A 66 3.24 9.11 -4.84
N GLY A 67 4.29 8.57 -4.20
CA GLY A 67 5.16 9.32 -3.29
C GLY A 67 6.22 10.17 -4.00
N ASP A 68 7.25 10.56 -3.26
CA ASP A 68 8.42 11.28 -3.77
C ASP A 68 9.44 10.38 -4.50
N GLY A 69 9.19 9.07 -4.52
CA GLY A 69 10.07 8.06 -5.14
C GLY A 69 11.36 7.78 -4.36
N ALA A 70 11.52 8.34 -3.16
CA ALA A 70 12.73 8.19 -2.34
C ALA A 70 12.43 7.69 -0.93
N ALA A 71 11.30 8.08 -0.34
CA ALA A 71 10.91 7.67 1.00
C ALA A 71 10.31 6.27 1.01
N SER A 72 10.79 5.41 1.92
CA SER A 72 10.20 4.10 2.14
C SER A 72 8.90 4.19 2.93
N ILE A 73 8.07 3.15 2.85
CA ILE A 73 6.84 3.01 3.65
C ILE A 73 7.12 3.23 5.14
N ARG A 74 8.22 2.68 5.68
CA ARG A 74 8.64 2.90 7.07
C ARG A 74 8.79 4.39 7.40
N GLN A 75 9.54 5.11 6.58
CA GLN A 75 9.84 6.53 6.83
C GLN A 75 8.57 7.36 6.80
N LEU A 76 7.65 7.03 5.89
CA LEU A 76 6.37 7.70 5.76
C LEU A 76 5.44 7.41 6.94
N LEU A 77 5.41 6.17 7.45
CA LEU A 77 4.64 5.82 8.66
C LEU A 77 5.19 6.52 9.91
N LEU A 78 6.52 6.61 10.06
CA LEU A 78 7.15 7.34 11.16
C LEU A 78 6.86 8.84 11.10
N ALA A 79 6.77 9.42 9.90
CA ALA A 79 6.45 10.83 9.73
C ALA A 79 4.96 11.14 9.99
N ASP A 80 4.05 10.19 9.76
CA ASP A 80 2.61 10.34 10.04
C ASP A 80 2.28 10.12 11.53
N ALA A 81 3.13 9.37 12.25
CA ALA A 81 3.12 9.29 13.70
C ALA A 81 3.64 10.61 14.29
N ALA A 82 2.74 11.57 14.51
CA ALA A 82 3.07 12.86 15.13
C ALA A 82 3.92 12.66 16.41
N PRO A 83 4.90 13.55 16.68
CA PRO A 83 5.65 13.47 17.92
C PRO A 83 4.68 13.61 19.09
N GLU A 84 4.74 12.64 20.00
CA GLU A 84 4.05 12.67 21.28
C GLU A 84 4.43 13.99 21.96
N ARG A 85 3.46 14.90 22.14
CA ARG A 85 3.70 16.12 22.92
C ARG A 85 3.98 15.68 24.34
N ASP A 86 5.23 15.78 24.77
CA ASP A 86 5.62 15.57 26.15
C ASP A 86 4.87 16.58 27.04
N PRO A 87 3.92 16.16 27.89
CA PRO A 87 3.17 17.07 28.74
C PRO A 87 4.06 17.74 29.80
N LEU A 88 5.29 17.25 30.04
CA LEU A 88 6.20 17.78 31.06
C LEU A 88 6.82 19.14 30.72
N THR A 89 6.65 19.65 29.49
CA THR A 89 7.19 20.97 29.11
C THR A 89 6.21 22.13 29.38
N MET A 90 4.98 21.86 29.81
CA MET A 90 3.97 22.91 30.06
C MET A 90 4.04 23.53 31.47
N ASP A 91 4.68 22.89 32.45
CA ASP A 91 4.66 23.35 33.85
C ASP A 91 5.82 24.27 34.26
N MET A 92 6.72 24.67 33.35
CA MET A 92 7.89 25.51 33.69
C MET A 92 7.64 27.03 33.59
N PHE A 93 6.42 27.48 33.29
CA PHE A 93 6.09 28.91 33.09
C PHE A 93 5.05 29.50 34.05
N GLU A 94 4.60 28.77 35.07
CA GLU A 94 3.66 29.29 36.08
C GLU A 94 4.24 29.19 37.49
N GLU A 95 5.29 29.97 37.81
CA GLU A 95 5.59 30.33 39.21
C GLU A 95 6.56 31.52 39.31
N GLN A 96 6.20 32.65 38.69
CA GLN A 96 6.70 33.97 39.09
C GLN A 96 5.55 34.99 39.01
N ALA A 97 4.82 35.15 40.11
CA ALA A 97 3.98 36.31 40.41
C ALA A 97 3.97 36.56 41.92
#